data_AF-A0A396SHY3-F1
#
_entry.id   AF-A0A396SHY3-F1
#
_cell.length_a   1.000
_cell.length_b   1.000
_cell.length_c   1.000
_cell.angle_alpha   90.00
_cell.angle_beta   90.00
_cell.angle_gamma   90.00
#
_symmetry.space_group_name_H-M   'P 1'
#
loop_
_entity.id
_entity.type
_entity.pdbx_description
1 polymer ?
#
loop_
_entity_poly.entity_id
_entity_poly.type
_entity_poly.pdbx_seq_one_letter_code
_entity_poly.pdbx_strand_id
1 'polypeptide(L)'
;MKEEIESVTFKENYIFITLFVHVVIGSIVSLMPEENVLEWFMINMGIAIVLAILNLILWIFHKHDSKRYFSLHSFVMIMGGVYYAMSPAFKALYPTVFFWILLAITIGLTCVLFLKREFITRALVNPRESWFKGLLFYYMATVLIIGAVMWAYILAFDGGSFFVVAIIFYFIGLFLLMVAPALLATREQIKELKQQ
;
A
#
# COMPACT_ATOMS: atom_id res chain seq x y z
N MET A 1 -18.97 -18.53 -22.07
CA MET A 1 -18.73 -18.95 -20.66
C MET A 1 -17.24 -19.23 -20.56
N LYS A 2 -16.43 -18.34 -19.95
CA LYS A 2 -14.99 -18.60 -19.81
C LYS A 2 -14.83 -19.71 -18.76
N GLU A 3 -14.09 -20.76 -19.07
CA GLU A 3 -13.75 -21.84 -18.14
C GLU A 3 -13.22 -21.21 -16.84
N GLU A 4 -13.85 -21.53 -15.70
CA GLU A 4 -13.31 -21.15 -14.41
C GLU A 4 -12.04 -21.98 -14.20
N ILE A 5 -10.88 -21.33 -14.30
CA ILE A 5 -9.59 -21.96 -13.99
C ILE A 5 -9.63 -22.35 -12.51
N GLU A 6 -9.82 -23.63 -12.19
CA GLU A 6 -9.85 -24.11 -10.80
C GLU A 6 -8.46 -24.00 -10.14
N SER A 7 -7.38 -24.19 -10.92
CA SER A 7 -6.01 -24.19 -10.39
C SER A 7 -5.03 -23.37 -11.22
N VAL A 8 -4.15 -22.62 -10.56
CA VAL A 8 -3.13 -21.78 -11.20
C VAL A 8 -1.82 -22.54 -11.36
N THR A 9 -1.43 -22.80 -12.61
CA THR A 9 -0.17 -23.45 -12.91
C THR A 9 1.03 -22.51 -12.69
N PHE A 10 2.24 -23.05 -12.59
CA PHE A 10 3.45 -22.22 -12.43
C PHE A 10 3.69 -21.26 -13.61
N LYS A 11 3.28 -21.64 -14.83
CA LYS A 11 3.41 -20.77 -16.01
C LYS A 11 2.45 -19.58 -15.98
N GLU A 12 1.36 -19.70 -15.24
CA GLU A 12 0.32 -18.67 -15.11
C GLU A 12 0.49 -17.82 -13.84
N ASN A 13 1.54 -18.09 -13.05
CA ASN A 13 1.83 -17.27 -11.88
C ASN A 13 2.48 -15.94 -12.31
N TYR A 14 2.13 -14.87 -11.60
CA TYR A 14 2.63 -13.53 -11.88
C TYR A 14 3.85 -13.18 -11.04
N ILE A 15 4.52 -14.17 -10.42
CA ILE A 15 5.60 -13.94 -9.44
C ILE A 15 6.79 -13.23 -10.09
N PHE A 16 7.27 -13.74 -11.23
CA PHE A 16 8.41 -13.13 -11.95
C PHE A 16 8.08 -11.74 -12.49
N ILE A 17 6.90 -11.58 -13.08
CA ILE A 17 6.42 -10.28 -13.58
C ILE A 17 6.35 -9.29 -12.41
N THR A 18 5.89 -9.74 -11.25
CA THR A 18 5.79 -8.91 -10.05
C THR A 18 7.15 -8.49 -9.54
N LEU A 19 8.08 -9.42 -9.41
CA LEU A 19 9.46 -9.09 -9.05
C LEU A 19 10.05 -8.07 -10.02
N PHE A 20 9.90 -8.30 -11.33
CA PHE A 20 10.37 -7.38 -12.35
C PHE A 20 9.76 -5.97 -12.20
N VAL A 21 8.43 -5.88 -12.04
CA VAL A 21 7.73 -4.61 -11.84
C VAL A 21 8.24 -3.88 -10.59
N HIS A 22 8.43 -4.60 -9.48
CA HIS A 22 8.92 -4.01 -8.23
C HIS A 22 10.37 -3.55 -8.34
N VAL A 23 11.23 -4.30 -9.04
CA VAL A 23 12.60 -3.89 -9.32
C VAL A 23 12.62 -2.63 -10.18
N VAL A 24 11.82 -2.55 -11.23
CA VAL A 24 11.76 -1.38 -12.12
C VAL A 24 11.26 -0.15 -11.37
N ILE A 25 10.11 -0.25 -10.68
CA ILE A 25 9.53 0.87 -9.92
C ILE A 25 10.47 1.28 -8.78
N GLY A 26 10.95 0.30 -8.01
CA GLY A 26 11.89 0.54 -6.91
C GLY A 26 13.17 1.23 -7.38
N SER A 27 13.69 0.86 -8.55
CA SER A 27 14.86 1.53 -9.13
C SER A 27 14.56 2.99 -9.47
N ILE A 28 13.45 3.28 -10.14
CA ILE A 28 13.04 4.64 -10.51
C ILE A 28 12.88 5.52 -9.26
N VAL A 29 12.16 5.01 -8.26
CA VAL A 29 11.88 5.77 -7.03
C VAL A 29 13.14 5.99 -6.19
N SER A 30 14.18 5.17 -6.38
CA SER A 30 15.47 5.34 -5.72
C SER A 30 16.28 6.53 -6.24
N LEU A 31 16.00 7.05 -7.44
CA LEU A 31 16.88 8.02 -8.10
C LEU A 31 16.84 9.44 -7.50
N MET A 32 15.77 9.84 -6.83
CA MET A 32 15.62 11.21 -6.30
C MET A 32 15.10 11.24 -4.87
N PRO A 33 15.59 12.12 -3.99
CA PRO A 33 16.77 13.01 -4.14
C PRO A 33 18.12 12.26 -4.22
N GLU A 34 19.16 12.93 -4.72
CA GLU A 34 20.46 12.30 -5.05
C GLU A 34 21.26 11.88 -3.81
N GLU A 35 21.02 12.51 -2.65
CA GLU A 35 21.88 12.32 -1.45
C GLU A 35 21.88 10.87 -0.94
N ASN A 36 20.74 10.19 -1.02
CA ASN A 36 20.54 8.87 -0.39
C ASN A 36 20.22 7.77 -1.42
N VAL A 37 20.64 7.91 -2.68
CA VAL A 37 20.25 6.98 -3.77
C VAL A 37 20.62 5.54 -3.47
N LEU A 38 21.86 5.28 -3.03
CA LEU A 38 22.35 3.92 -2.80
C LEU A 38 21.59 3.21 -1.66
N GLU A 39 21.37 3.92 -0.53
CA GLU A 39 20.63 3.39 0.61
C GLU A 39 19.20 3.01 0.22
N TRP A 40 18.49 3.92 -0.45
CA TRP A 40 17.11 3.70 -0.88
C TRP A 40 17.01 2.65 -1.99
N PHE A 41 18.00 2.54 -2.86
CA PHE A 41 18.08 1.46 -3.83
C PHE A 41 18.16 0.09 -3.15
N MET A 42 19.04 -0.07 -2.16
CA MET A 42 19.15 -1.32 -1.41
C MET A 42 17.85 -1.66 -0.67
N ILE A 43 17.21 -0.68 -0.02
CA ILE A 43 15.92 -0.87 0.65
C ILE A 43 14.86 -1.31 -0.37
N ASN A 44 14.76 -0.62 -1.51
CA ASN A 44 13.77 -0.91 -2.55
C ASN A 44 13.95 -2.28 -3.19
N MET A 45 15.21 -2.73 -3.37
CA MET A 45 15.51 -4.10 -3.81
C MET A 45 15.13 -5.13 -2.76
N GLY A 46 15.42 -4.87 -1.48
CA GLY A 46 14.99 -5.73 -0.38
C GLY A 46 13.47 -5.90 -0.33
N ILE A 47 12.73 -4.80 -0.46
CA ILE A 47 11.26 -4.81 -0.53
C ILE A 47 10.75 -5.59 -1.74
N ALA A 48 11.36 -5.42 -2.92
CA ALA A 48 10.98 -6.17 -4.13
C ALA A 48 11.14 -7.69 -3.93
N ILE A 49 12.25 -8.12 -3.30
CA ILE A 49 12.51 -9.53 -2.98
C ILE A 49 11.48 -10.05 -1.98
N VAL A 50 11.19 -9.30 -0.91
CA VAL A 50 10.19 -9.69 0.10
C VAL A 50 8.80 -9.86 -0.54
N LEU A 51 8.38 -8.93 -1.41
CA LEU A 51 7.09 -8.99 -2.09
C LEU A 51 7.01 -10.15 -3.09
N ALA A 52 8.11 -10.49 -3.75
CA ALA A 52 8.20 -11.67 -4.60
C ALA A 52 8.10 -12.97 -3.78
N ILE A 53 8.79 -13.05 -2.64
CA ILE A 53 8.71 -14.20 -1.72
C ILE A 53 7.28 -14.36 -1.18
N LEU A 54 6.63 -13.27 -0.76
CA LEU A 54 5.24 -13.31 -0.32
C LEU A 54 4.31 -13.85 -1.41
N ASN A 55 4.48 -13.41 -2.66
CA ASN A 55 3.70 -13.94 -3.78
C ASN A 55 3.98 -15.42 -4.06
N LEU A 56 5.22 -15.88 -3.89
CA LEU A 56 5.58 -17.29 -4.00
C LEU A 56 4.88 -18.13 -2.91
N ILE A 57 4.90 -17.65 -1.66
CA ILE A 57 4.20 -18.28 -0.54
C ILE A 57 2.70 -18.37 -0.86
N LEU A 58 2.09 -17.26 -1.29
CA LEU A 58 0.66 -17.22 -1.66
C LEU A 58 0.32 -18.22 -2.77
N TRP A 59 1.17 -18.34 -3.79
CA TRP A 59 0.99 -19.33 -4.85
C TRP A 59 1.03 -20.76 -4.29
N ILE A 60 2.03 -21.09 -3.45
CA ILE A 60 2.16 -22.44 -2.87
C ILE A 60 0.89 -22.83 -2.08
N PHE A 61 0.36 -21.93 -1.27
CA PHE A 61 -0.80 -22.19 -0.41
C PHE A 61 -2.15 -22.11 -1.13
N HIS A 62 -2.29 -21.26 -2.15
CA HIS A 62 -3.58 -20.98 -2.81
C HIS A 62 -3.64 -21.36 -4.30
N LYS A 63 -2.68 -22.13 -4.82
CA LYS A 63 -2.70 -22.59 -6.23
C LYS A 63 -3.97 -23.33 -6.65
N HIS A 64 -4.73 -23.90 -5.71
CA HIS A 64 -5.99 -24.63 -5.95
C HIS A 64 -7.25 -23.75 -5.83
N ASP A 65 -7.11 -22.47 -5.50
CA ASP A 65 -8.19 -21.49 -5.49
C ASP A 65 -7.71 -20.24 -6.24
N SER A 66 -7.89 -20.25 -7.56
CA SER A 66 -7.42 -19.18 -8.44
C SER A 66 -7.98 -17.81 -8.04
N LYS A 67 -9.23 -17.74 -7.60
CA LYS A 67 -9.91 -16.50 -7.20
C LYS A 67 -9.25 -15.91 -5.95
N ARG A 68 -8.99 -16.74 -4.93
CA ARG A 68 -8.31 -16.31 -3.71
C ARG A 68 -6.86 -15.95 -3.99
N TYR A 69 -6.16 -16.74 -4.80
CA TYR A 69 -4.78 -16.47 -5.21
C TYR A 69 -4.67 -15.09 -5.88
N PHE A 70 -5.48 -14.80 -6.90
CA PHE A 70 -5.42 -13.50 -7.59
C PHE A 70 -5.81 -12.33 -6.69
N SER A 71 -6.78 -12.50 -5.77
CA SER A 71 -7.13 -11.46 -4.79
C SER A 71 -5.97 -11.12 -3.85
N LEU A 72 -5.29 -12.15 -3.32
CA LEU A 72 -4.13 -11.97 -2.43
C LEU A 72 -2.92 -11.45 -3.19
N HIS A 73 -2.75 -11.87 -4.44
CA HIS A 73 -1.73 -11.32 -5.33
C HIS A 73 -1.92 -9.82 -5.56
N SER A 74 -3.14 -9.39 -5.93
CA SER A 74 -3.48 -7.98 -6.06
C SER A 74 -3.29 -7.22 -4.76
N PHE A 75 -3.58 -7.82 -3.61
CA PHE A 75 -3.28 -7.23 -2.30
C PHE A 75 -1.77 -6.94 -2.13
N VAL A 76 -0.89 -7.91 -2.44
CA VAL A 76 0.57 -7.71 -2.37
C VAL A 76 1.02 -6.62 -3.33
N MET A 77 0.47 -6.58 -4.55
CA MET A 77 0.76 -5.54 -5.54
C MET A 77 0.35 -4.14 -5.04
N ILE A 78 -0.83 -4.00 -4.43
CA ILE A 78 -1.26 -2.72 -3.86
C ILE A 78 -0.36 -2.31 -2.70
N MET A 79 0.00 -3.23 -1.80
CA MET A 79 0.90 -2.91 -0.69
C MET A 79 2.29 -2.48 -1.16
N GLY A 80 2.84 -3.12 -2.20
CA GLY A 80 4.05 -2.67 -2.86
C GLY A 80 3.89 -1.27 -3.47
N GLY A 81 2.78 -1.02 -4.15
CA GLY A 81 2.43 0.29 -4.71
C GLY A 81 2.29 1.38 -3.65
N VAL A 82 1.67 1.09 -2.51
CA VAL A 82 1.57 1.98 -1.34
C VAL A 82 2.97 2.37 -0.87
N TYR A 83 3.84 1.39 -0.68
CA TYR A 83 5.21 1.64 -0.24
C TYR A 83 5.96 2.53 -1.25
N TYR A 84 5.95 2.18 -2.54
CA TYR A 84 6.65 2.97 -3.54
C TYR A 84 6.07 4.38 -3.71
N ALA A 85 4.76 4.56 -3.58
CA ALA A 85 4.12 5.86 -3.60
C ALA A 85 4.50 6.71 -2.36
N MET A 86 4.60 6.10 -1.17
CA MET A 86 4.97 6.84 0.03
C MET A 86 6.48 7.08 0.16
N SER A 87 7.32 6.25 -0.44
CA SER A 87 8.77 6.29 -0.26
C SER A 87 9.46 7.61 -0.64
N PRO A 88 9.05 8.38 -1.68
CA PRO A 88 9.60 9.71 -1.94
C PRO A 88 9.54 10.66 -0.74
N ALA A 89 8.43 10.65 0.00
CA ALA A 89 8.26 11.52 1.17
C ALA A 89 9.15 11.08 2.33
N PHE A 90 9.25 9.76 2.56
CA PHE A 90 10.17 9.23 3.55
C PHE A 90 11.62 9.56 3.22
N LYS A 91 12.01 9.43 1.95
CA LYS A 91 13.35 9.76 1.50
C LYS A 91 13.65 11.25 1.65
N ALA A 92 12.70 12.13 1.29
CA ALA A 92 12.88 13.58 1.42
C ALA A 92 13.00 14.07 2.87
N LEU A 93 12.45 13.31 3.83
CA LEU A 93 12.50 13.65 5.25
C LEU A 93 13.67 12.96 5.98
N TYR A 94 14.31 11.97 5.38
CA TYR A 94 15.38 11.22 6.03
C TYR A 94 16.69 12.04 6.08
N PRO A 95 17.43 12.06 7.21
CA PRO A 95 17.23 11.34 8.47
C PRO A 95 16.64 12.21 9.60
N THR A 96 15.73 13.13 9.31
CA THR A 96 15.21 14.10 10.31
C THR A 96 14.21 13.49 11.30
N VAL A 97 13.88 14.21 12.37
CA VAL A 97 12.82 13.79 13.31
C VAL A 97 11.45 13.63 12.64
N PHE A 98 11.18 14.41 11.58
CA PHE A 98 9.93 14.35 10.82
C PHE A 98 9.76 13.03 10.08
N PHE A 99 10.85 12.41 9.62
CA PHE A 99 10.82 11.06 9.06
C PHE A 99 10.27 10.04 10.06
N TRP A 100 10.81 10.05 11.29
CA TRP A 100 10.40 9.10 12.33
C TRP A 100 8.96 9.31 12.77
N ILE A 101 8.51 10.56 12.89
CA ILE A 101 7.11 10.89 13.21
C ILE A 101 6.19 10.39 12.09
N LEU A 102 6.51 10.70 10.83
CA LEU A 102 5.73 10.25 9.68
C LEU A 102 5.67 8.71 9.61
N LEU A 103 6.79 8.04 9.88
CA LEU A 103 6.89 6.59 9.86
C LEU A 103 6.03 5.97 10.95
N ALA A 104 6.11 6.48 12.18
CA ALA A 104 5.30 6.01 13.30
C ALA A 104 3.80 6.16 13.04
N ILE A 105 3.37 7.31 12.50
CA ILE A 105 1.97 7.55 12.11
C ILE A 105 1.54 6.56 11.02
N THR A 106 2.38 6.36 9.99
CA THR A 106 2.06 5.47 8.86
C THR A 106 1.94 4.01 9.32
N ILE A 107 2.86 3.53 10.16
CA ILE A 107 2.82 2.18 10.72
C ILE A 107 1.59 2.03 11.62
N GLY A 108 1.35 2.99 12.53
CA GLY A 108 0.18 2.97 13.42
C GLY A 108 -1.14 2.92 12.64
N LEU A 109 -1.27 3.76 11.61
CA LEU A 109 -2.42 3.74 10.71
C LEU A 109 -2.57 2.41 10.00
N THR A 110 -1.48 1.88 9.43
CA THR A 110 -1.45 0.58 8.77
C THR A 110 -1.99 -0.50 9.71
N CYS A 111 -1.45 -0.60 10.93
CA CYS A 111 -1.91 -1.53 11.94
C CYS A 111 -3.41 -1.37 12.24
N VAL A 112 -3.88 -0.13 12.47
CA VAL A 112 -5.30 0.13 12.75
C VAL A 112 -6.19 -0.31 11.59
N LEU A 113 -5.80 -0.01 10.34
CA LEU A 113 -6.58 -0.38 9.15
C LEU A 113 -6.67 -1.91 9.00
N PHE A 114 -5.57 -2.63 9.23
CA PHE A 114 -5.58 -4.10 9.17
C PHE A 114 -6.35 -4.74 10.31
N LEU A 115 -6.27 -4.20 11.54
CA LEU A 115 -7.08 -4.67 12.67
C LEU A 115 -8.58 -4.40 12.48
N LYS A 116 -8.93 -3.32 11.76
CA LYS A 116 -10.32 -2.94 11.45
C LYS A 116 -10.74 -3.33 10.04
N ARG A 117 -10.11 -4.34 9.43
CA ARG A 117 -10.38 -4.75 8.03
C ARG A 117 -11.85 -5.05 7.72
N GLU A 118 -12.59 -5.63 8.68
CA GLU A 118 -14.02 -5.96 8.50
C GLU A 118 -14.88 -4.70 8.39
N PHE A 119 -14.61 -3.73 9.26
CA PHE A 119 -15.25 -2.42 9.23
C PHE A 119 -14.98 -1.70 7.90
N ILE A 120 -13.74 -1.73 7.44
CA ILE A 120 -13.33 -1.07 6.18
C ILE A 120 -14.02 -1.73 4.99
N THR A 121 -14.00 -3.07 4.94
CA THR A 121 -14.69 -3.84 3.91
C THR A 121 -16.18 -3.50 3.88
N ARG A 122 -16.85 -3.48 5.04
CA ARG A 122 -18.27 -3.12 5.15
C ARG A 122 -18.55 -1.70 4.68
N ALA A 123 -17.73 -0.74 5.12
CA ALA A 123 -17.85 0.66 4.72
C ALA A 123 -17.72 0.85 3.19
N LEU A 124 -16.81 0.12 2.54
CA LEU A 124 -16.59 0.20 1.09
C LEU A 124 -17.67 -0.52 0.28
N VAL A 125 -18.22 -1.62 0.80
CA VAL A 125 -19.31 -2.37 0.15
C VAL A 125 -20.64 -1.63 0.27
N ASN A 126 -20.92 -1.03 1.44
CA ASN A 126 -22.17 -0.33 1.75
C ASN A 126 -21.94 1.15 2.08
N PRO A 127 -21.65 2.02 1.09
CA PRO A 127 -21.26 3.41 1.31
C PRO A 127 -22.38 4.31 1.89
N ARG A 128 -23.61 3.82 1.97
CA ARG A 128 -24.76 4.55 2.53
C ARG A 128 -24.85 4.45 4.06
N GLU A 129 -24.14 3.50 4.68
CA GLU A 129 -24.17 3.29 6.13
C GLU A 129 -23.28 4.30 6.88
N SER A 130 -23.55 4.47 8.17
CA SER A 130 -22.77 5.35 9.06
C SER A 130 -21.29 4.98 9.14
N TRP A 131 -20.95 3.71 8.90
CA TRP A 131 -19.59 3.20 8.90
C TRP A 131 -18.71 3.85 7.82
N PHE A 132 -19.27 4.14 6.64
CA PHE A 132 -18.54 4.84 5.58
C PHE A 132 -18.21 6.29 5.97
N LYS A 133 -19.16 6.98 6.63
CA LYS A 133 -18.91 8.32 7.20
C LYS A 133 -17.81 8.28 8.25
N GLY A 134 -17.81 7.26 9.11
CA GLY A 134 -16.75 7.05 10.10
C GLY A 134 -15.38 6.84 9.46
N LEU A 135 -15.30 5.98 8.44
CA LEU A 135 -14.06 5.76 7.68
C LEU A 135 -13.53 7.06 7.05
N LEU A 136 -14.40 7.83 6.40
CA LEU A 136 -14.04 9.11 5.80
C LEU A 136 -13.55 10.12 6.86
N PHE A 137 -14.21 10.17 8.03
CA PHE A 137 -13.79 11.05 9.11
C PHE A 137 -12.38 10.71 9.61
N TYR A 138 -12.09 9.43 9.88
CA TYR A 138 -10.75 9.00 10.28
C TYR A 138 -9.71 9.25 9.20
N TYR A 139 -10.06 9.03 7.93
CA TYR A 139 -9.19 9.31 6.79
C TYR A 139 -8.84 10.81 6.72
N MET A 140 -9.85 11.68 6.80
CA MET A 140 -9.64 13.13 6.75
C MET A 140 -8.82 13.63 7.96
N ALA A 141 -9.09 13.12 9.16
CA ALA A 141 -8.27 13.44 10.34
C ALA A 141 -6.80 13.03 10.14
N THR A 142 -6.57 11.84 9.57
CA THR A 142 -5.22 11.33 9.27
C THR A 142 -4.52 12.20 8.22
N VAL A 143 -5.22 12.56 7.15
CA VAL A 143 -4.72 13.47 6.11
C VAL A 143 -4.29 14.81 6.70
N LEU A 144 -5.08 15.37 7.61
CA LEU A 144 -4.76 16.64 8.28
C LEU A 144 -3.54 16.53 9.19
N ILE A 145 -3.44 15.46 9.99
CA ILE A 145 -2.29 15.24 10.88
C ILE A 145 -1.00 15.09 10.07
N ILE A 146 -1.01 14.25 9.04
CA ILE A 146 0.15 14.01 8.17
C ILE A 146 0.50 15.29 7.40
N GLY A 147 -0.51 15.97 6.84
CA GLY A 147 -0.34 17.24 6.16
C GLY A 147 0.30 18.30 7.07
N ALA A 148 -0.09 18.36 8.34
CA ALA A 148 0.52 19.26 9.32
C ALA A 148 2.00 18.92 9.60
N VAL A 149 2.36 17.63 9.69
CA VAL A 149 3.76 17.19 9.87
C VAL A 149 4.61 17.60 8.65
N MET A 150 4.11 17.36 7.44
CA MET A 150 4.81 17.72 6.20
C MET A 150 4.90 19.25 6.02
N TRP A 151 3.86 19.99 6.37
CA TRP A 151 3.85 21.45 6.34
C TRP A 151 4.84 22.05 7.34
N ALA A 152 4.88 21.53 8.57
CA ALA A 152 5.82 21.96 9.59
C ALA A 152 7.28 21.74 9.14
N TYR A 153 7.55 20.67 8.40
CA TYR A 153 8.87 20.44 7.80
C TYR A 153 9.23 21.50 6.77
N ILE A 154 8.33 21.81 5.82
CA ILE A 154 8.58 22.84 4.80
C ILE A 154 8.93 24.18 5.45
N LEU A 155 8.18 24.58 6.49
CA LEU A 155 8.43 25.82 7.22
C LEU A 155 9.79 25.84 7.93
N ALA A 156 10.27 24.68 8.39
CA ALA A 156 11.50 24.58 9.17
C ALA A 156 12.77 24.44 8.31
N PHE A 157 12.69 23.84 7.12
CA PHE A 157 13.87 23.44 6.33
C PHE A 157 13.89 23.93 4.88
N ASP A 158 12.94 24.78 4.46
CA ASP A 158 12.80 25.29 3.08
C ASP A 158 12.77 24.16 2.04
N GLY A 159 11.61 23.50 1.94
CA GLY A 159 11.44 22.31 1.11
C GLY A 159 11.67 22.58 -0.39
N GLY A 160 12.64 21.87 -0.99
CA GLY A 160 12.89 21.93 -2.43
C GLY A 160 11.71 21.46 -3.31
N SER A 161 11.78 21.71 -4.61
CA SER A 161 10.68 21.43 -5.57
C SER A 161 10.22 19.97 -5.61
N PHE A 162 11.13 19.01 -5.33
CA PHE A 162 10.81 17.59 -5.20
C PHE A 162 9.79 17.29 -4.09
N PHE A 163 9.77 18.11 -3.03
CA PHE A 163 8.95 17.86 -1.85
C PHE A 163 7.45 17.89 -2.17
N VAL A 164 7.02 18.77 -3.08
CA VAL A 164 5.61 18.86 -3.52
C VAL A 164 5.17 17.56 -4.18
N VAL A 165 6.01 17.00 -5.05
CA VAL A 165 5.73 15.72 -5.72
C VAL A 165 5.67 14.59 -4.69
N ALA A 166 6.63 14.57 -3.76
CA ALA A 166 6.67 13.58 -2.69
C ALA A 166 5.41 13.58 -1.81
N ILE A 167 4.87 14.76 -1.47
CA ILE A 167 3.60 14.89 -0.73
C ILE A 167 2.43 14.29 -1.51
N ILE A 168 2.31 14.63 -2.80
CA ILE A 168 1.20 14.12 -3.64
C ILE A 168 1.24 12.59 -3.71
N PHE A 169 2.41 12.02 -3.98
CA PHE A 169 2.59 10.58 -4.04
C PHE A 169 2.33 9.91 -2.69
N TYR A 170 2.71 10.54 -1.58
CA TYR A 170 2.38 10.05 -0.25
C TYR A 170 0.87 9.95 -0.01
N PHE A 171 0.09 10.97 -0.39
CA PHE A 171 -1.37 10.93 -0.26
C PHE A 171 -2.04 9.92 -1.21
N ILE A 172 -1.49 9.70 -2.41
CA ILE A 172 -1.92 8.60 -3.28
C ILE A 172 -1.68 7.25 -2.59
N GLY A 173 -0.51 7.05 -1.99
CA GLY A 173 -0.21 5.86 -1.20
C GLY A 173 -1.17 5.70 -0.03
N LEU A 174 -1.51 6.79 0.67
CA LEU A 174 -2.43 6.78 1.81
C LEU A 174 -3.83 6.33 1.41
N PHE A 175 -4.32 6.82 0.26
CA PHE A 175 -5.59 6.40 -0.31
C PHE A 175 -5.58 4.90 -0.66
N LEU A 176 -4.52 4.42 -1.31
CA LEU A 176 -4.37 3.00 -1.65
C LEU A 176 -4.32 2.12 -0.40
N LEU A 177 -3.62 2.57 0.65
CA LEU A 177 -3.53 1.88 1.93
C LEU A 177 -4.91 1.73 2.60
N MET A 178 -5.78 2.73 2.48
CA MET A 178 -7.14 2.67 3.02
C MET A 178 -7.99 1.59 2.34
N VAL A 179 -7.78 1.35 1.05
CA VAL A 179 -8.56 0.36 0.27
C VAL A 179 -7.97 -1.04 0.38
N ALA A 180 -6.66 -1.16 0.63
CA ALA A 180 -5.94 -2.43 0.65
C ALA A 180 -6.57 -3.52 1.56
N PRO A 181 -7.06 -3.24 2.79
CA PRO A 181 -7.67 -4.26 3.65
C PRO A 181 -8.90 -4.94 3.03
N ALA A 182 -9.65 -4.26 2.16
CA ALA A 182 -10.82 -4.84 1.52
C ALA A 182 -10.47 -5.97 0.54
N LEU A 183 -9.25 -5.99 0.00
CA LEU A 183 -8.78 -7.07 -0.87
C LEU A 183 -8.47 -8.37 -0.12
N LEU A 184 -8.37 -8.31 1.22
CA LEU A 184 -8.22 -9.50 2.05
C LEU A 184 -9.56 -10.22 2.29
N ALA A 185 -10.69 -9.55 2.06
CA ALA A 185 -12.02 -10.13 2.25
C ALA A 185 -12.28 -11.27 1.25
N THR A 186 -12.92 -12.34 1.71
CA THR A 186 -13.35 -13.44 0.83
C THR A 186 -14.62 -13.05 0.07
N ARG A 187 -14.90 -13.75 -1.04
CA ARG A 187 -16.16 -13.54 -1.78
C ARG A 187 -17.40 -13.81 -0.93
N GLU A 188 -17.32 -14.78 -0.03
CA GLU A 188 -18.40 -15.13 0.89
C GLU A 188 -18.71 -13.97 1.84
N GLN A 189 -17.67 -13.42 2.49
CA GLN A 189 -17.81 -12.24 3.35
C GLN A 189 -18.42 -11.04 2.61
N ILE A 190 -17.99 -10.79 1.36
CA ILE A 190 -18.55 -9.69 0.56
C ILE A 190 -20.04 -9.95 0.22
N LYS A 191 -20.44 -11.19 -0.04
CA LYS A 191 -21.84 -11.53 -0.31
C LYS A 191 -22.71 -11.35 0.93
N GLU A 192 -22.25 -11.79 2.09
CA GLU A 192 -22.94 -11.61 3.37
C GLU A 192 -23.17 -10.13 3.67
N LEU A 193 -22.14 -9.29 3.46
CA LEU A 193 -22.23 -7.85 3.71
C LEU A 193 -23.19 -7.14 2.76
N LYS A 194 -23.38 -7.61 1.52
CA LYS A 194 -24.34 -7.02 0.56
C LYS A 194 -25.80 -7.36 0.84
N GLN A 195 -26.04 -8.41 1.62
CA GLN A 195 -27.38 -8.87 1.97
C GLN A 195 -27.89 -8.23 3.28
N GLN A 196 -27.02 -7.52 4.00
CA GLN A 196 -27.34 -6.68 5.16
C GLN A 196 -27.64 -5.26 4.72
#